data_AF-A0A8H6LXS7-F1
#
_entry.id   AF-A0A8H6LXS7-F1
#
_cell.length_a   1.000
_cell.length_b   1.000
_cell.length_c   1.000
_cell.angle_alpha   90.00
_cell.angle_beta   90.00
_cell.angle_gamma   90.00
#
_symmetry.space_group_name_H-M   'P 1'
#
loop_
_entity.id
_entity.type
_entity.pdbx_description
1 polymer ?
#
loop_
_entity_poly.entity_id
_entity_poly.type
_entity_poly.pdbx_seq_one_letter_code
_entity_poly.pdbx_strand_id
1 'polypeptide(L)'
;MPRHSGLDELLNSNNIPSFSQVASVQQEIDGLSERIAKLQGQLEALESQRRQHQGILSPIRRIPLEILGEIFALVLPDILRVGDRKMLRHLGLVCKSWQNPSLLLHQLWSSLRLDEPLQDGGYGRVVS
;
A
#
# COMPACT_ATOMS: atom_id res chain seq x y z
N MET A 1 -18.37 13.95 27.97
CA MET A 1 -16.94 13.90 28.32
C MET A 1 -16.66 14.93 29.41
N PRO A 2 -16.64 14.57 30.71
CA PRO A 2 -16.18 15.45 31.79
C PRO A 2 -14.91 14.85 32.44
N ARG A 3 -13.90 15.52 32.99
CA ARG A 3 -13.64 16.89 33.47
C ARG A 3 -12.11 17.07 33.46
N HIS A 4 -11.57 18.08 32.77
CA HIS A 4 -10.16 18.48 32.92
C HIS A 4 -9.92 19.45 34.09
N SER A 5 -10.99 20.05 34.65
CA SER A 5 -10.88 21.11 35.66
C SER A 5 -10.14 20.74 36.94
N GLY A 6 -10.16 19.48 37.37
CA GLY A 6 -9.49 19.06 38.61
C GLY A 6 -7.98 18.83 38.45
N LEU A 7 -7.54 18.35 37.28
CA LEU A 7 -6.13 18.19 36.95
C LEU A 7 -5.49 19.55 36.65
N ASP A 8 -6.20 20.41 35.91
CA ASP A 8 -5.73 21.77 35.61
C ASP A 8 -5.50 22.58 36.89
N GLU A 9 -6.34 22.43 37.92
CA GLU A 9 -6.17 23.12 39.20
C GLU A 9 -4.95 22.59 39.99
N LEU A 10 -4.68 21.28 39.94
CA LEU A 10 -3.49 20.66 40.55
C LEU A 10 -2.19 21.03 39.83
N LEU A 11 -2.23 21.16 38.51
CA LEU A 11 -1.06 21.48 37.70
C LEU A 11 -0.70 22.97 37.73
N ASN A 12 -1.69 23.84 38.00
CA ASN A 12 -1.52 25.30 37.97
C ASN A 12 -1.52 25.95 39.36
N SER A 13 -1.57 25.18 40.45
CA SER A 13 -1.53 25.69 41.82
C SER A 13 -0.43 25.04 42.64
N ASN A 14 0.26 25.82 43.49
CA ASN A 14 1.25 25.33 44.45
C ASN A 14 0.62 24.74 45.74
N ASN A 15 -0.69 24.45 45.73
CA ASN A 15 -1.38 23.86 46.87
C ASN A 15 -1.06 22.36 46.98
N ILE A 16 -0.95 21.87 48.23
CA ILE A 16 -0.73 20.45 48.50
C ILE A 16 -1.99 19.66 48.08
N PRO A 17 -1.87 18.64 47.21
CA PRO A 17 -3.01 17.82 46.81
C PRO A 17 -3.58 17.03 47.99
N SER A 18 -4.90 16.93 48.06
CA SER A 18 -5.57 16.03 49.00
C SER A 18 -5.37 14.56 48.62
N PHE A 19 -5.46 13.65 49.59
CA PHE A 19 -5.35 12.21 49.36
C PHE A 19 -6.35 11.70 48.30
N SER A 20 -7.56 12.25 48.29
CA SER A 20 -8.59 11.91 47.30
C SER A 20 -8.22 12.30 45.87
N GLN A 21 -7.54 13.44 45.69
CA GLN A 21 -7.05 13.88 44.39
C GLN A 21 -5.91 12.99 43.90
N VAL A 22 -4.97 12.65 44.78
CA VAL A 22 -3.88 11.72 44.46
C VAL A 22 -4.42 10.35 44.04
N ALA A 23 -5.38 9.80 44.80
CA ALA A 23 -6.00 8.52 44.48
C ALA A 23 -6.75 8.55 43.13
N SER A 24 -7.47 9.63 42.83
CA SER A 24 -8.17 9.81 41.55
C SER A 24 -7.21 9.86 40.36
N VAL A 25 -6.12 10.62 40.49
CA VAL A 25 -5.10 10.72 39.43
C VAL A 25 -4.38 9.39 39.25
N GLN A 26 -4.07 8.69 40.33
CA GLN A 26 -3.46 7.36 40.25
C GLN A 26 -4.38 6.37 39.52
N GLN A 27 -5.67 6.37 39.82
CA GLN A 27 -6.64 5.52 39.12
C GLN A 27 -6.72 5.83 37.62
N GLU A 28 -6.61 7.11 37.24
CA GLU A 28 -6.57 7.52 35.83
C GLU A 28 -5.28 7.05 35.14
N ILE A 29 -4.13 7.17 35.82
CA ILE A 29 -2.83 6.66 35.34
C ILE A 29 -2.91 5.14 35.12
N ASP A 30 -3.47 4.41 36.08
CA ASP A 30 -3.59 2.95 36.01
C ASP A 30 -4.50 2.55 34.82
N GLY A 31 -5.65 3.23 34.67
CA GLY A 31 -6.56 2.99 33.55
C GLY A 31 -5.95 3.32 32.18
N LEU A 32 -5.16 4.40 32.08
CA LEU A 32 -4.42 4.73 30.86
C LEU A 32 -3.33 3.69 30.58
N SER A 33 -2.62 3.22 31.61
CA SER A 33 -1.58 2.20 31.49
C SER A 33 -2.14 0.86 31.01
N GLU A 34 -3.28 0.43 31.55
CA GLU A 34 -4.00 -0.75 31.06
C GLU A 34 -4.43 -0.60 29.60
N ARG A 35 -4.91 0.59 29.21
CA ARG A 35 -5.32 0.86 27.84
C ARG A 35 -4.13 0.80 26.87
N ILE A 36 -2.98 1.35 27.27
CA ILE A 36 -1.73 1.29 26.52
C ILE A 36 -1.32 -0.17 26.33
N ALA A 37 -1.26 -0.95 27.41
CA ALA A 37 -0.87 -2.36 27.36
C ALA A 37 -1.77 -3.18 26.43
N LYS A 38 -3.09 -2.94 26.49
CA LYS A 38 -4.06 -3.59 25.59
C LYS A 38 -3.82 -3.24 24.12
N LEU A 39 -3.60 -1.96 23.82
CA LEU A 39 -3.36 -1.51 22.44
C LEU A 39 -2.03 -2.04 21.89
N GLN A 40 -0.99 -2.11 22.72
CA GLN A 40 0.29 -2.71 22.36
C GLN A 40 0.13 -4.19 22.00
N GLY A 41 -0.58 -4.98 22.81
CA GLY A 41 -0.85 -6.38 22.50
C GLY A 41 -1.66 -6.58 21.21
N GLN A 42 -2.63 -5.68 20.94
CA GLN A 42 -3.36 -5.70 19.66
C GLN A 42 -2.47 -5.36 18.46
N LEU A 43 -1.57 -4.40 18.61
CA LEU A 43 -0.61 -4.02 17.57
C LEU A 43 0.35 -5.17 17.27
N GLU A 44 0.91 -5.81 18.29
CA GLU A 44 1.81 -6.97 18.12
C GLU A 44 1.12 -8.12 17.39
N ALA A 45 -0.14 -8.40 17.72
CA ALA A 45 -0.92 -9.43 17.05
C ALA A 45 -1.14 -9.12 15.56
N LEU A 46 -1.54 -7.89 15.24
CA LEU A 46 -1.73 -7.43 13.86
C LEU A 46 -0.43 -7.42 13.06
N GLU A 47 0.68 -7.01 13.68
CA GLU A 47 1.98 -7.06 13.05
C GLU A 47 2.46 -8.49 12.77
N SER A 48 2.16 -9.42 13.67
CA SER A 48 2.44 -10.84 13.48
C SER A 48 1.67 -11.39 12.27
N GLN A 49 0.37 -11.10 12.16
CA GLN A 49 -0.44 -11.45 10.99
C GLN A 49 0.12 -10.83 9.70
N ARG A 50 0.49 -9.54 9.75
CA ARG A 50 1.13 -8.87 8.61
C ARG A 50 2.41 -9.58 8.18
N ARG A 51 3.29 -9.95 9.11
CA ARG A 51 4.54 -10.68 8.82
C ARG A 51 4.25 -12.04 8.19
N GLN A 52 3.25 -12.77 8.70
CA GLN A 52 2.84 -14.06 8.13
C GLN A 52 2.37 -13.91 6.68
N HIS A 53 1.49 -12.93 6.41
CA HIS A 53 1.03 -12.64 5.04
C HIS A 53 2.18 -12.19 4.13
N GLN A 54 3.11 -11.38 4.63
CA GLN A 54 4.31 -11.01 3.90
C GLN A 54 5.20 -12.22 3.59
N GLY A 55 5.31 -13.17 4.50
CA GLY A 55 6.02 -14.44 4.28
C GLY A 55 5.41 -15.23 3.11
N ILE A 56 4.07 -15.35 3.07
CA ILE A 56 3.35 -16.01 1.96
C ILE A 56 3.59 -15.29 0.63
N LEU A 57 3.64 -13.95 0.64
CA LEU A 57 3.92 -13.14 -0.57
C LEU A 57 5.43 -13.02 -0.86
N SER A 58 6.30 -13.61 -0.06
CA SER A 58 7.76 -13.51 -0.24
C SER A 58 8.26 -14.24 -1.50
N PRO A 59 7.77 -15.43 -1.88
CA PRO A 59 8.24 -16.14 -3.08
C PRO A 59 8.00 -15.33 -4.36
N ILE A 60 6.79 -14.79 -4.56
CA ILE A 60 6.42 -13.95 -5.72
C ILE A 60 7.28 -12.68 -5.84
N ARG A 61 7.76 -12.14 -4.70
CA ARG A 61 8.62 -10.94 -4.65
C ARG A 61 10.11 -11.24 -4.81
N ARG A 62 10.52 -12.51 -4.78
CA ARG A 62 11.91 -12.98 -4.92
C ARG A 62 12.18 -13.67 -6.25
N ILE A 63 11.17 -13.75 -7.13
CA ILE A 63 11.35 -14.28 -8.48
C ILE A 63 12.33 -13.35 -9.22
N PRO A 64 13.44 -13.88 -9.77
CA PRO A 64 14.35 -13.11 -10.62
C PRO A 64 13.60 -12.48 -11.80
N LEU A 65 14.07 -11.32 -12.26
CA LEU A 65 13.41 -10.57 -13.33
C LEU A 65 13.37 -11.36 -14.64
N GLU A 66 14.35 -12.24 -14.86
CA GLU A 66 14.46 -13.13 -16.02
C GLU A 66 13.28 -14.12 -16.07
N ILE A 67 12.99 -14.76 -14.94
CA ILE A 67 11.88 -15.72 -14.82
C ILE A 67 10.53 -14.99 -14.93
N LEU A 68 10.43 -13.77 -14.40
CA LEU A 68 9.24 -12.93 -14.60
C LEU A 68 9.04 -12.57 -16.08
N GLY A 69 10.14 -12.32 -16.81
CA GLY A 69 10.11 -12.08 -18.24
C GLY A 69 9.60 -13.28 -19.03
N GLU A 70 10.06 -14.48 -18.70
CA GLU A 70 9.56 -15.72 -19.33
C GLU A 70 8.07 -15.96 -19.03
N ILE A 71 7.63 -15.77 -17.79
CA ILE A 71 6.21 -15.88 -17.42
C ILE A 71 5.37 -14.89 -18.23
N PHE A 72 5.83 -13.66 -18.38
CA PHE A 72 5.11 -12.64 -19.15
C PHE A 72 5.09 -12.98 -20.65
N ALA A 73 6.19 -13.50 -21.20
CA ALA A 73 6.24 -13.97 -22.59
C ALA A 73 5.30 -15.16 -22.86
N LEU A 74 5.06 -16.02 -21.87
CA LEU A 74 4.10 -17.13 -21.99
C LEU A 74 2.63 -16.68 -21.89
N VAL A 75 2.35 -15.63 -21.12
CA VAL A 75 0.98 -15.16 -20.83
C VAL A 75 0.52 -14.07 -21.81
N LEU A 76 1.47 -13.33 -22.40
CA LEU A 76 1.18 -12.24 -23.32
C LEU A 76 1.38 -12.68 -24.78
N PRO A 77 0.60 -12.12 -25.72
CA PRO A 77 0.83 -12.34 -27.13
C PRO A 77 2.12 -11.64 -27.60
N ASP A 78 2.78 -12.20 -28.62
CA ASP A 78 3.99 -11.65 -29.26
C ASP A 78 3.83 -10.20 -29.74
N ILE A 79 2.58 -9.81 -30.08
CA ILE A 79 2.20 -8.44 -30.45
C ILE A 79 1.11 -7.97 -29.50
N LEU A 80 1.48 -7.04 -28.63
CA LEU A 80 0.56 -6.44 -27.67
C LEU A 80 -0.43 -5.51 -28.38
N ARG A 81 -1.71 -5.86 -28.36
CA ARG A 81 -2.79 -4.97 -28.81
C ARG A 81 -3.27 -4.08 -27.67
N VAL A 82 -4.15 -3.13 -28.00
CA VAL A 82 -4.71 -2.21 -27.00
C VAL A 82 -5.43 -2.95 -25.86
N GLY A 83 -6.05 -4.10 -26.15
CA GLY A 83 -6.71 -4.96 -25.16
C GLY A 83 -5.75 -5.58 -24.14
N ASP A 84 -4.55 -5.97 -24.58
CA ASP A 84 -3.56 -6.70 -23.78
C ASP A 84 -2.84 -5.79 -22.77
N ARG A 85 -2.89 -4.47 -23.00
CA ARG A 85 -2.40 -3.45 -22.05
C ARG A 85 -3.12 -3.52 -20.70
N LYS A 86 -4.38 -4.01 -20.68
CA LYS A 86 -5.08 -4.27 -19.41
C LYS A 86 -4.40 -5.41 -18.65
N MET A 87 -4.05 -6.51 -19.31
CA MET A 87 -3.38 -7.65 -18.68
C MET A 87 -2.03 -7.25 -18.10
N LEU A 88 -1.23 -6.52 -18.88
CA LEU A 88 0.05 -5.97 -18.43
C LEU A 88 -0.07 -5.08 -17.20
N ARG A 89 -1.09 -4.21 -17.16
CA ARG A 89 -1.36 -3.40 -15.96
C ARG A 89 -1.71 -4.26 -14.75
N HIS A 90 -2.52 -5.31 -14.91
CA HIS A 90 -2.85 -6.21 -13.80
C HIS A 90 -1.61 -6.94 -13.26
N LEU A 91 -0.71 -7.39 -14.14
CA LEU A 91 0.55 -8.00 -13.75
C LEU A 91 1.46 -7.00 -13.01
N GLY A 92 1.54 -5.75 -13.49
CA GLY A 92 2.31 -4.70 -12.82
C GLY A 92 1.78 -4.27 -11.44
N LEU A 93 0.53 -4.62 -11.08
CA LEU A 93 -0.07 -4.29 -9.78
C LEU A 93 0.28 -5.29 -8.67
N VAL A 94 0.97 -6.39 -8.98
CA VAL A 94 1.32 -7.43 -7.99
C VAL A 94 2.34 -6.91 -6.96
N CYS A 95 3.41 -6.25 -7.40
CA CYS A 95 4.35 -5.56 -6.51
C CYS A 95 5.26 -4.58 -7.28
N LYS A 96 6.00 -3.72 -6.56
CA LYS A 96 6.96 -2.77 -7.16
C LYS A 96 8.00 -3.43 -8.09
N SER A 97 8.37 -4.69 -7.83
CA SER A 97 9.31 -5.44 -8.68
C SER A 97 8.70 -5.85 -10.01
N TRP A 98 7.40 -6.19 -10.04
CA TRP A 98 6.65 -6.53 -11.26
C TRP A 98 6.23 -5.27 -12.04
N GLN A 99 6.15 -4.13 -11.34
CA GLN A 99 5.79 -2.85 -11.95
C GLN A 99 6.93 -2.25 -12.80
N ASN A 100 8.18 -2.73 -12.69
CA ASN A 100 9.31 -2.08 -13.34
C ASN A 100 9.34 -2.40 -14.86
N PRO A 101 8.72 -1.56 -15.72
CA PRO A 101 8.38 -1.93 -17.09
C PRO A 101 9.61 -1.92 -17.99
N SER A 102 10.65 -1.19 -17.57
CA SER A 102 11.90 -0.97 -18.29
C SER A 102 12.86 -2.15 -18.17
N LEU A 103 12.78 -2.91 -17.07
CA LEU A 103 13.66 -4.05 -16.80
C LEU A 103 13.05 -5.38 -17.24
N LEU A 104 11.72 -5.47 -17.28
CA LEU A 104 11.06 -6.76 -17.46
C LEU A 104 11.16 -7.24 -18.91
N LEU A 105 10.86 -6.45 -19.94
CA LEU A 105 11.11 -6.87 -21.33
C LEU A 105 11.23 -5.67 -22.29
N HIS A 106 12.43 -5.35 -22.76
CA HIS A 106 12.63 -4.51 -23.95
C HIS A 106 11.88 -5.10 -25.16
N GLN A 107 11.76 -6.43 -25.22
CA GLN A 107 11.08 -7.15 -26.31
C GLN A 107 9.55 -6.93 -26.35
N LEU A 108 8.90 -6.70 -25.20
CA LEU A 108 7.45 -6.39 -25.18
C LEU A 108 7.18 -4.98 -25.70
N TRP A 109 8.06 -4.02 -25.39
CA TRP A 109 7.91 -2.65 -25.87
C TRP A 109 8.32 -2.46 -27.33
N SER A 110 9.19 -3.33 -27.87
CA SER A 110 9.53 -3.29 -29.31
C SER A 110 8.38 -3.73 -30.22
N SER A 111 7.40 -4.48 -29.70
CA SER A 111 6.28 -5.04 -30.48
C SER A 111 4.94 -4.33 -30.23
N LEU A 112 4.96 -3.12 -29.67
CA LEU A 112 3.75 -2.35 -29.39
C LEU A 112 3.13 -1.80 -30.69
N ARG A 113 1.98 -2.32 -31.09
CA ARG A 113 1.16 -1.70 -32.13
C ARG A 113 0.17 -0.73 -31.50
N LEU A 114 0.35 0.55 -31.78
CA LEU A 114 -0.70 1.54 -31.56
C LEU A 114 -1.71 1.34 -32.69
N ASP A 115 -2.86 0.74 -32.38
CA ASP A 115 -3.98 0.75 -33.31
C ASP A 115 -4.36 2.23 -33.51
N GLU A 116 -4.04 2.76 -34.68
CA GLU A 116 -4.43 4.11 -35.09
C GLU A 116 -5.97 4.15 -35.06
N PRO A 117 -6.59 5.09 -34.32
CA PRO A 117 -8.03 5.24 -34.43
C PRO A 117 -8.31 5.59 -35.88
N LEU A 118 -9.05 4.71 -36.57
CA LEU A 118 -9.60 4.99 -37.89
C LEU A 118 -10.30 6.34 -37.81
N GLN A 119 -9.62 7.40 -38.25
CA GLN A 119 -10.29 8.64 -38.59
C GLN A 119 -11.10 8.30 -39.83
N ASP A 120 -12.41 8.20 -39.64
CA ASP A 120 -13.36 8.11 -40.73
C ASP A 120 -13.03 9.20 -41.74
N GLY A 121 -12.74 8.75 -42.96
CA GLY A 121 -12.07 9.53 -43.98
C GLY A 121 -12.86 10.77 -44.41
N GLY A 122 -12.13 11.81 -44.81
CA GLY A 122 -12.78 12.94 -45.43
C GLY A 122 -11.89 14.09 -45.88
N TYR A 123 -10.72 13.86 -46.51
CA TYR A 123 -10.13 14.90 -47.36
C TYR A 123 -9.50 14.32 -48.62
N GLY A 124 -10.12 14.67 -49.75
CA GLY A 124 -9.72 14.28 -51.09
C GLY A 124 -8.33 14.78 -51.48
N ARG A 125 -7.57 13.91 -52.12
CA ARG A 125 -6.30 14.24 -52.77
C ARG A 125 -6.62 14.93 -54.10
N VAL A 126 -6.40 16.24 -54.19
CA VAL A 126 -6.27 16.94 -55.47
C VAL A 126 -4.91 16.54 -56.05
N VAL A 127 -4.94 15.97 -57.25
CA VAL A 127 -3.77 15.62 -58.05
C VAL A 127 -3.23 16.88 -58.71
N SER A 128 -1.90 17.04 -58.71
CA SER A 128 -1.15 17.81 -59.71
C SER A 128 -0.01 16.94 -60.18
#